data_AF-F1Z401-F1
#
_entry.id   AF-F1Z401-F1
#
_cell.length_a   1.000
_cell.length_b   1.000
_cell.length_c   1.000
_cell.angle_alpha   90.00
_cell.angle_beta   90.00
_cell.angle_gamma   90.00
#
_symmetry.space_group_name_H-M   'P 1'
#
loop_
_entity.id
_entity.type
_entity.pdbx_description
1 polymer ?
#
loop_
_entity_poly.entity_id
_entity_poly.type
_entity_poly.pdbx_seq_one_letter_code
_entity_poly.pdbx_strand_id
1 'polypeptide(L)' 'MFRRRTLGLAPVSWQVGQSGKFVTPTLYFAVGLSGTPQHLAGIGSATRLIALNTDAEASHG' A
#
# COMPACT_ATOMS: atom_id res chain seq x y z
N MET A 1 3.35 7.95 5.73
CA MET A 1 4.21 6.87 5.15
C MET A 1 4.19 5.66 6.07
N PHE A 2 3.49 4.58 5.73
CA PHE A 2 3.57 3.31 6.49
C PHE A 2 4.92 2.64 6.19
N ARG A 3 6.01 3.12 6.82
CA ARG A 3 7.27 2.39 6.80
C ARG A 3 7.08 1.11 7.60
N ARG A 4 6.86 0.02 6.88
CA ARG A 4 6.84 -1.37 7.37
C ARG A 4 8.11 -1.78 8.14
N ARG A 5 9.18 -0.97 8.11
CA ARG A 5 10.50 -1.33 8.66
C ARG A 5 10.63 -1.14 10.18
N THR A 6 9.72 -0.42 10.86
CA THR A 6 9.89 -0.03 12.28
C THR A 6 8.93 -0.68 13.27
N LEU A 7 7.80 -1.25 12.84
CA LEU A 7 6.78 -1.78 13.76
C LEU A 7 6.67 -3.31 13.78
N GLY A 8 7.37 -4.04 12.90
CA GLY A 8 7.39 -5.51 12.93
C GLY A 8 6.05 -6.21 12.68
N LEU A 9 5.02 -5.49 12.22
CA LEU A 9 3.64 -5.99 12.09
C LEU A 9 3.46 -7.13 11.09
N ALA A 10 4.42 -7.32 10.17
CA ALA A 10 4.40 -8.40 9.20
C ALA A 10 5.80 -8.64 8.60
N PRO A 11 6.07 -9.84 8.07
CA PRO A 11 7.33 -10.15 7.40
C PRO A 11 7.65 -9.19 6.25
N VAL A 12 8.94 -8.92 6.03
CA VAL A 12 9.42 -8.11 4.89
C VAL A 12 9.03 -8.73 3.56
N SER A 13 8.97 -10.05 3.48
CA SER A 13 8.54 -10.79 2.29
C SER A 13 7.13 -10.46 1.83
N TRP A 14 6.30 -9.85 2.68
CA TRP A 14 4.94 -9.44 2.35
C TRP A 14 4.85 -7.96 1.93
N GLN A 15 5.96 -7.22 1.89
CA GLN A 15 6.02 -5.83 1.44
C GLN A 15 5.55 -5.71 -0.01
N VAL A 16 4.62 -4.79 -0.28
CA VAL A 16 4.18 -4.41 -1.62
C VAL A 16 4.79 -3.04 -1.96
N GLY A 17 5.19 -2.83 -3.20
CA GLY A 17 5.76 -1.56 -3.68
C GLY A 17 7.01 -1.72 -4.54
N GLN A 18 7.65 -0.59 -4.88
CA GLN A 18 8.82 -0.47 -5.74
C GLN A 18 9.97 -1.43 -5.37
N SER A 19 10.19 -1.67 -4.07
CA SER A 19 11.22 -2.57 -3.55
C SER A 19 10.67 -3.88 -2.97
N GLY A 20 9.37 -4.14 -3.15
CA GLY A 20 8.66 -5.30 -2.64
C GLY A 20 8.02 -6.12 -3.76
N LYS A 21 6.95 -6.83 -3.40
CA LYS A 21 6.13 -7.59 -4.32
C LYS A 21 5.28 -6.67 -5.19
N PHE A 22 5.13 -7.07 -6.45
CA PHE A 22 4.09 -6.59 -7.34
C PHE A 22 2.85 -7.47 -7.22
N VAL A 23 1.66 -6.88 -7.16
CA VAL A 23 0.38 -7.60 -7.00
C VAL A 23 -0.70 -7.02 -7.92
N THR A 24 -1.57 -7.89 -8.46
CA THR A 24 -2.70 -7.51 -9.33
C THR A 24 -4.03 -8.08 -8.83
N PRO A 25 -4.46 -7.78 -7.59
CA PRO A 25 -5.72 -8.30 -7.10
C PRO A 25 -6.89 -7.56 -7.76
N THR A 26 -8.06 -8.21 -7.78
CA THR A 26 -9.30 -7.53 -8.18
C THR A 26 -9.66 -6.40 -7.22
N LEU A 27 -9.34 -6.57 -5.92
CA LEU A 27 -9.64 -5.62 -4.85
C LEU A 27 -8.47 -5.54 -3.86
N TYR A 28 -8.05 -4.32 -3.51
CA TYR A 28 -6.97 -4.05 -2.56
C TYR A 28 -7.44 -3.11 -1.44
N PHE A 29 -7.40 -3.58 -0.20
CA PHE A 29 -7.73 -2.76 0.97
C PHE A 29 -6.47 -2.13 1.57
N ALA A 30 -6.39 -0.80 1.48
CA ALA A 30 -5.31 0.01 2.03
C ALA A 30 -5.78 0.65 3.36
N VAL A 31 -5.63 -0.07 4.47
CA VAL A 31 -6.05 0.38 5.80
C VAL A 31 -4.89 1.04 6.53
N GLY A 32 -5.07 2.29 6.96
CA GLY A 32 -4.03 3.08 7.63
C GLY A 32 -2.84 3.46 6.73
N LEU A 33 -2.92 3.18 5.42
CA LEU A 33 -1.84 3.49 4.47
C LEU A 33 -2.02 4.89 3.89
N SER A 34 -0.92 5.64 3.82
CA SER A 34 -0.90 7.00 3.27
C SER A 34 -0.68 7.06 1.74
N GLY A 35 -0.93 5.98 1.00
CA GLY A 35 -0.85 5.97 -0.47
C GLY A 35 0.45 6.51 -1.11
N THR A 36 1.63 6.19 -0.56
CA THR A 36 2.89 6.72 -1.12
C THR A 36 3.17 6.16 -2.52
N PRO A 37 3.74 6.95 -3.47
CA PRO A 37 4.04 6.48 -4.83
C PRO A 37 4.84 5.17 -4.88
N GLN A 38 5.78 4.99 -3.95
CA GLN A 38 6.60 3.77 -3.85
C GLN A 38 5.78 2.54 -3.46
N HIS A 39 4.65 2.68 -2.77
CA HIS A 39 3.74 1.58 -2.46
C HIS A 39 2.83 1.28 -3.66
N LEU A 40 2.28 2.34 -4.28
CA LEU A 40 1.43 2.23 -5.46
C LEU A 40 2.14 1.62 -6.67
N ALA A 41 3.44 1.83 -6.82
CA ALA A 41 4.27 1.21 -7.86
C ALA A 41 4.25 -0.34 -7.84
N GLY A 42 3.85 -0.96 -6.72
CA GLY A 42 3.69 -2.40 -6.59
C GLY A 42 2.27 -2.92 -6.85
N ILE A 43 1.33 -2.07 -7.22
CA ILE A 43 -0.08 -2.43 -7.40
C ILE A 43 -0.45 -2.25 -8.87
N GLY A 44 -0.98 -3.31 -9.49
CA GLY A 44 -1.39 -3.27 -10.89
C GLY A 44 -2.49 -2.25 -11.14
N SER A 45 -2.44 -1.55 -12.28
CA SER A 45 -3.33 -0.45 -12.63
C SER A 45 -4.82 -0.82 -12.73
N ALA A 46 -5.15 -2.08 -13.02
CA ALA A 46 -6.53 -2.58 -13.06
C ALA A 46 -7.09 -2.95 -11.67
N THR A 47 -6.29 -2.80 -10.61
CA THR A 47 -6.71 -3.12 -9.23
C THR A 47 -7.68 -2.08 -8.72
N ARG A 48 -8.82 -2.52 -8.19
CA ARG A 48 -9.71 -1.62 -7.46
C ARG A 48 -9.16 -1.41 -6.04
N LEU A 49 -8.74 -0.19 -5.72
CA LEU A 49 -8.12 0.15 -4.43
C LEU A 49 -9.13 0.86 -3.52
N ILE A 50 -9.33 0.33 -2.31
CA ILE A 50 -10.14 0.96 -1.26
C ILE A 50 -9.20 1.42 -0.15
N ALA A 51 -9.07 2.73 0.03
CA ALA A 51 -8.30 3.31 1.11
C ALA A 51 -9.20 3.63 2.31
N LEU A 52 -8.82 3.12 3.48
CA LEU A 52 -9.43 3.47 4.76
C LEU A 52 -8.37 4.18 5.60
N ASN A 53 -8.41 5.51 5.63
CA ASN A 53 -7.50 6.32 6.41
C ASN A 53 -8.28 7.41 7.17
N THR A 54 -7.85 7.69 8.39
CA THR A 54 -8.35 8.81 9.21
C THR A 54 -7.63 10.12 8.91
N ASP A 55 -6.55 10.07 8.15
CA ASP A 55 -5.76 11.22 7.70
C ASP A 55 -6.32 11.79 6.40
N ALA A 56 -6.71 13.06 6.42
CA ALA A 56 -7.23 13.79 5.27
C ALA A 56 -6.16 14.02 4.17
N GLU A 57 -4.87 13.93 4.52
CA GLU A 57 -3.73 14.03 3.60
C GLU A 57 -3.40 12.70 2.93
N ALA A 58 -4.22 11.66 3.13
CA ALA A 58 -4.13 10.44 2.35
C ALA A 58 -4.35 10.77 0.87
N SER A 59 -3.31 10.58 0.05
CA SER A 59 -3.32 10.83 -1.38
C SER A 59 -4.58 10.22 -2.00
N HIS A 60 -5.45 11.06 -2.55
CA HIS A 60 -6.55 10.61 -3.40
C HIS A 60 -5.89 10.08 -4.67
N GLY A 61 -6.00 8.77 -4.90
CA GLY A 61 -5.31 8.06 -5.98
C GLY A 61 -5.59 8.58 -7.37
#